data_AF-A0A416I1E1-F1
#
_entry.id   AF-A0A416I1E1-F1
#
_cell.length_a   1.000
_cell.length_b   1.000
_cell.length_c   1.000
_cell.angle_alpha   90.00
_cell.angle_beta   90.00
_cell.angle_gamma   90.00
#
_symmetry.space_group_name_H-M   'P 1'
#
loop_
_entity.id
_entity.type
_entity.pdbx_description
1 polymer ?
#
loop_
_entity_poly.entity_id
_entity_poly.type
_entity_poly.pdbx_seq_one_letter_code
_entity_poly.pdbx_strand_id
1 'polypeptide(L)'
;MKRKLETNPVIEYNLIQKKFCPDLFKQFSETSSLRDQSYILYNNRVMLETVYYKGIAGLSSVRAMTYEFNSGQVTGNILEFLGEERSEFLPHGVTVNEYLDRLDSNQIQGIQQSLVYDLIRRRTFDEA
;
A
#
# COMPACT_ATOMS: atom_id res chain seq x y z
N MET A 1 -18.65 -26.05 8.09
CA MET A 1 -19.38 -25.00 7.34
C MET A 1 -18.38 -24.34 6.38
N LYS A 2 -18.45 -24.61 5.07
CA LYS A 2 -17.56 -23.95 4.09
C LYS A 2 -18.08 -22.51 3.92
N ARG A 3 -17.32 -21.51 4.39
CA ARG A 3 -17.63 -20.10 4.10
C ARG A 3 -17.61 -19.91 2.59
N LYS A 4 -18.64 -19.26 2.05
CA LYS A 4 -18.70 -18.88 0.64
C LYS A 4 -17.53 -17.92 0.39
N LEU A 5 -16.71 -18.18 -0.63
CA LEU A 5 -15.61 -17.27 -0.98
C LEU A 5 -16.21 -15.94 -1.47
N GLU A 6 -15.57 -14.84 -1.07
CA GLU A 6 -15.96 -13.50 -1.53
C GLU A 6 -15.85 -13.39 -3.05
N THR A 7 -16.82 -12.71 -3.66
CA THR A 7 -16.91 -12.59 -5.13
C THR A 7 -15.76 -11.76 -5.70
N ASN A 8 -15.35 -10.70 -5.00
CA ASN A 8 -14.17 -9.90 -5.34
C ASN A 8 -13.32 -9.68 -4.08
N PRO A 9 -12.35 -10.58 -3.83
CA PRO A 9 -11.53 -10.56 -2.62
C PRO A 9 -10.75 -9.25 -2.43
N VAL A 10 -10.37 -8.57 -3.52
CA VAL A 10 -9.58 -7.32 -3.45
C VAL A 10 -10.44 -6.14 -3.04
N ILE A 11 -11.67 -6.04 -3.57
CA ILE A 11 -12.62 -5.00 -3.14
C ILE A 11 -12.97 -5.19 -1.67
N GLU A 12 -13.31 -6.42 -1.26
CA GLU A 12 -13.62 -6.72 0.14
C GLU A 12 -12.43 -6.41 1.06
N TYR A 13 -11.22 -6.74 0.62
CA TYR A 13 -10.00 -6.36 1.35
C TYR A 13 -9.89 -4.85 1.55
N ASN A 14 -10.12 -4.04 0.50
CA ASN A 14 -10.06 -2.59 0.60
C ASN A 14 -11.15 -2.02 1.51
N LEU A 15 -12.34 -2.63 1.54
CA LEU A 15 -13.39 -2.27 2.50
C LEU A 15 -12.96 -2.57 3.95
N ILE A 16 -12.35 -3.73 4.19
CA ILE A 16 -11.79 -4.12 5.48
C ILE A 16 -10.68 -3.16 5.91
N GLN A 17 -9.70 -2.88 5.02
CA GLN A 17 -8.64 -1.90 5.27
C GLN A 17 -9.21 -0.55 5.65
N LYS A 18 -10.20 -0.04 4.91
CA LYS A 18 -10.83 1.26 5.19
C LYS A 18 -11.58 1.27 6.52
N LYS A 19 -12.21 0.15 6.89
CA LYS A 19 -12.93 0.02 8.17
C LYS A 19 -11.97 0.03 9.36
N PHE A 20 -10.89 -0.74 9.28
CA PHE A 20 -10.01 -1.00 10.43
C PHE A 20 -8.82 -0.04 10.50
N CYS A 21 -8.30 0.39 9.36
CA CYS A 21 -7.10 1.22 9.22
C CYS A 21 -7.38 2.45 8.33
N PRO A 22 -8.42 3.27 8.61
CA PRO A 22 -8.90 4.32 7.69
C PRO A 22 -7.84 5.35 7.30
N ASP A 23 -6.90 5.65 8.20
CA ASP A 23 -5.88 6.68 8.00
C ASP A 23 -4.57 6.17 7.39
N LEU A 24 -4.46 4.87 7.08
CA LEU A 24 -3.21 4.26 6.58
C LEU A 24 -2.60 5.00 5.39
N PHE A 25 -3.40 5.20 4.34
CA PHE A 25 -2.93 5.83 3.09
C PHE A 25 -2.68 7.33 3.24
N LYS A 26 -3.42 7.99 4.14
CA LYS A 26 -3.12 9.36 4.54
C LYS A 26 -1.76 9.44 5.22
N GLN A 27 -1.49 8.56 6.18
CA GLN A 27 -0.20 8.51 6.87
C GLN A 27 0.97 8.19 5.91
N PHE A 28 0.76 7.35 4.89
CA PHE A 28 1.77 7.15 3.83
C PHE A 28 2.10 8.45 3.09
N SER A 29 1.09 9.26 2.76
CA SER A 29 1.29 10.55 2.08
C SER A 29 2.04 11.58 2.92
N GLU A 30 1.98 11.47 4.25
CA GLU A 30 2.60 12.38 5.21
C GLU A 30 4.06 12.00 5.55
N THR A 31 4.55 10.85 5.07
CA THR A 31 5.96 10.49 5.19
C THR A 31 6.85 11.49 4.46
N SER A 32 8.06 11.74 4.99
CA SER A 32 9.00 12.64 4.33
C SER A 32 9.73 11.92 3.20
N SER A 33 10.00 12.64 2.11
CA SER A 33 10.85 12.15 1.03
C SER A 33 12.15 12.95 1.02
N LEU A 34 13.29 12.26 1.13
CA LEU A 34 14.60 12.86 0.87
C LEU A 34 14.95 12.90 -0.63
N ARG A 35 14.03 12.48 -1.50
CA ARG A 35 14.20 12.54 -2.96
C ARG A 35 13.95 13.96 -3.44
N ASP A 36 14.72 14.38 -4.43
CA ASP A 36 14.53 15.66 -5.10
C ASP A 36 13.17 15.67 -5.82
N GLN A 37 12.27 16.56 -5.38
CA GLN A 37 10.89 16.66 -5.88
C GLN A 37 10.82 17.05 -7.36
N SER A 38 11.86 17.69 -7.90
CA SER A 38 11.90 18.07 -9.32
C SER A 38 12.10 16.90 -10.28
N TYR A 39 12.48 15.72 -9.75
CA TYR A 39 12.81 14.53 -10.55
C TYR A 39 11.98 13.29 -10.19
N ILE A 40 10.96 13.39 -9.32
CA ILE A 40 10.13 12.22 -8.97
C ILE A 40 8.85 12.14 -9.82
N LEU A 41 8.60 10.95 -10.37
CA LEU A 41 7.35 10.62 -11.05
C LEU A 41 6.25 10.18 -10.08
N TYR A 42 6.64 9.61 -8.92
CA TYR A 42 5.74 9.01 -7.96
C TYR A 42 5.93 9.60 -6.56
N ASN A 43 4.85 10.13 -6.00
CA ASN A 43 4.80 10.61 -4.62
C ASN A 43 4.94 9.46 -3.61
N ASN A 44 5.15 9.78 -2.33
CA ASN A 44 5.37 8.77 -1.29
C ASN A 44 4.19 7.83 -1.10
N ARG A 45 2.97 8.35 -1.25
CA ARG A 45 1.73 7.58 -1.15
C ARG A 45 1.72 6.45 -2.18
N VAL A 46 1.96 6.76 -3.46
CA VAL A 46 2.02 5.75 -4.53
C VAL A 46 3.12 4.72 -4.29
N MET A 47 4.31 5.16 -3.85
CA MET A 47 5.43 4.26 -3.57
C MET A 47 5.08 3.25 -2.46
N LEU A 48 4.56 3.74 -1.33
CA LEU A 48 4.23 2.90 -0.18
C LEU A 48 2.98 2.04 -0.41
N GLU A 49 1.95 2.58 -1.06
CA GLU A 49 0.75 1.79 -1.39
C GLU A 49 1.08 0.67 -2.39
N THR A 50 1.99 0.88 -3.35
CA THR A 50 2.47 -0.18 -4.25
C THR A 50 3.16 -1.31 -3.46
N VAL A 51 4.03 -0.97 -2.51
CA VAL A 51 4.68 -1.95 -1.62
C VAL A 51 3.68 -2.64 -0.69
N TYR A 52 2.66 -1.92 -0.25
CA TYR A 52 1.58 -2.46 0.55
C TYR A 52 0.79 -3.52 -0.22
N TYR A 53 0.33 -3.22 -1.44
CA TYR A 53 -0.39 -4.18 -2.28
C TYR A 53 0.48 -5.38 -2.67
N LYS A 54 1.80 -5.22 -2.83
CA LYS A 54 2.74 -6.35 -2.97
C LYS A 54 2.59 -7.34 -1.80
N GLY A 55 2.51 -6.82 -0.57
CA GLY A 55 2.29 -7.63 0.62
C GLY A 55 0.96 -8.39 0.58
N ILE A 56 -0.11 -7.72 0.14
CA ILE A 56 -1.45 -8.31 0.04
C ILE A 56 -1.53 -9.38 -1.04
N ALA A 57 -0.85 -9.15 -2.17
CA ALA A 57 -0.73 -10.12 -3.25
C ALA A 57 0.20 -11.31 -2.91
N GLY A 58 0.81 -11.34 -1.72
CA GLY A 58 1.71 -12.42 -1.30
C GLY A 58 3.03 -12.46 -2.06
N LEU A 59 3.43 -11.36 -2.71
CA LEU A 59 4.65 -11.30 -3.50
C LEU A 59 5.86 -11.13 -2.58
N SER A 60 6.76 -12.12 -2.60
CA SER A 60 7.91 -12.18 -1.68
C SER A 60 9.01 -11.18 -2.02
N SER A 61 9.13 -10.73 -3.27
CA SER A 61 10.20 -9.82 -3.72
C SER A 61 9.69 -8.60 -4.47
N VAL A 62 10.45 -7.50 -4.38
CA VAL A 62 10.20 -6.26 -5.14
C VAL A 62 10.39 -6.48 -6.65
N ARG A 63 11.23 -7.45 -7.03
CA ARG A 63 11.35 -7.90 -8.42
C ARG A 63 10.06 -8.56 -8.93
N ALA A 64 9.48 -9.48 -8.14
CA ALA A 64 8.21 -10.11 -8.49
C ALA A 64 7.09 -9.07 -8.60
N MET A 65 7.01 -8.12 -7.66
CA MET A 65 6.08 -6.98 -7.76
C MET A 65 6.18 -6.26 -9.10
N THR A 66 7.40 -5.99 -9.58
CA THR A 66 7.57 -5.30 -10.87
C THR A 66 6.95 -6.08 -12.03
N TYR A 67 7.18 -7.40 -12.06
CA TYR A 67 6.71 -8.26 -13.14
C TYR A 67 5.20 -8.48 -13.10
N GLU A 68 4.66 -8.77 -11.91
CA GLU A 68 3.23 -9.07 -11.73
C GLU A 68 2.36 -7.82 -11.83
N PHE A 69 2.83 -6.68 -11.29
CA PHE A 69 2.01 -5.47 -11.23
C PHE A 69 2.03 -4.68 -12.53
N ASN A 70 3.12 -4.71 -13.31
CA ASN A 70 3.21 -3.97 -14.58
C ASN A 70 2.65 -4.78 -15.77
N SER A 71 1.51 -5.42 -15.58
CA SER A 71 0.66 -5.89 -16.67
C SER A 71 -0.51 -4.92 -16.82
N GLY A 72 -0.94 -4.61 -18.05
CA GLY A 72 -1.90 -3.51 -18.29
C GLY A 72 -3.18 -3.58 -17.45
N GLN A 73 -3.71 -4.80 -17.20
CA GLN A 73 -4.88 -4.99 -16.34
C GLN A 73 -4.57 -4.76 -14.85
N VAL A 74 -3.45 -5.31 -14.35
CA VAL A 74 -3.09 -5.19 -12.92
C VAL A 74 -2.69 -3.76 -12.57
N THR A 75 -1.89 -3.11 -13.43
CA THR A 75 -1.56 -1.68 -13.32
C THR A 75 -2.83 -0.84 -13.21
N GLY A 76 -3.78 -1.05 -14.14
CA GLY A 76 -5.04 -0.30 -14.16
C GLY A 76 -5.84 -0.46 -12.87
N ASN A 77 -5.99 -1.70 -12.38
CA ASN A 77 -6.73 -1.98 -11.14
C ASN A 77 -6.05 -1.34 -9.91
N ILE A 78 -4.73 -1.46 -9.79
CA ILE A 78 -4.00 -0.88 -8.65
C ILE A 78 -4.10 0.64 -8.69
N LEU A 79 -3.87 1.27 -9.85
CA LEU A 79 -4.00 2.74 -9.98
C LEU A 79 -5.41 3.24 -9.63
N GLU A 80 -6.44 2.49 -10.01
CA GLU A 80 -7.82 2.78 -9.61
C GLU A 80 -7.99 2.74 -8.08
N PHE A 81 -7.38 1.76 -7.39
CA PHE A 81 -7.41 1.70 -5.93
C PHE A 81 -6.57 2.78 -5.24
N LEU A 82 -5.45 3.18 -5.85
CA LEU A 82 -4.63 4.31 -5.39
C LEU A 82 -5.37 5.65 -5.54
N GLY A 83 -6.34 5.73 -6.46
CA GLY A 83 -6.99 6.97 -6.86
C GLY A 83 -6.09 7.88 -7.71
N GLU A 84 -5.17 7.28 -8.46
CA GLU A 84 -4.20 7.96 -9.33
C GLU A 84 -4.69 7.94 -10.79
N GLU A 85 -4.20 8.88 -11.59
CA GLU A 85 -4.48 8.87 -13.03
C GLU A 85 -3.92 7.61 -13.70
N ARG A 86 -4.54 7.19 -14.80
CA ARG A 86 -4.06 6.03 -15.56
C ARG A 86 -2.66 6.30 -16.10
N SER A 87 -1.73 5.46 -15.69
CA SER A 87 -0.35 5.38 -16.15
C SER A 87 -0.13 4.01 -16.79
N GLU A 88 0.82 3.92 -17.71
CA GLU A 88 1.23 2.65 -18.31
C GLU A 88 1.91 1.73 -17.29
N PHE A 89 2.60 2.32 -16.31
CA PHE A 89 3.40 1.60 -15.32
C PHE A 89 3.20 2.12 -13.89
N LEU A 90 3.28 1.20 -12.94
CA LEU A 90 3.51 1.45 -11.52
C LEU A 90 5.02 1.61 -11.26
N PRO A 91 5.43 2.13 -10.09
CA PRO A 91 6.84 2.21 -9.73
C PRO A 91 7.56 0.87 -9.92
N HIS A 92 8.60 0.87 -10.76
CA HIS A 92 9.43 -0.31 -10.94
C HIS A 92 10.22 -0.61 -9.66
N GLY A 93 10.58 -1.87 -9.49
CA GLY A 93 11.24 -2.35 -8.29
C GLY A 93 12.56 -1.65 -7.98
N VAL A 94 13.30 -1.22 -9.01
CA VAL A 94 14.51 -0.40 -8.83
C VAL A 94 14.18 0.94 -8.18
N THR A 95 13.15 1.64 -8.68
CA THR A 95 12.68 2.91 -8.13
C THR A 95 12.15 2.75 -6.70
N VAL A 96 11.44 1.65 -6.43
CA VAL A 96 10.93 1.33 -5.10
C VAL A 96 12.07 1.05 -4.12
N ASN A 97 13.08 0.26 -4.51
CA ASN A 97 14.22 -0.02 -3.65
C ASN A 97 15.00 1.25 -3.32
N GLU A 98 15.32 2.07 -4.32
CA GLU A 98 16.02 3.35 -4.10
C GLU A 98 15.26 4.30 -3.16
N TYR A 99 13.93 4.26 -3.22
CA TYR A 99 13.07 4.99 -2.28
C TYR A 99 13.13 4.40 -0.86
N LEU A 100 12.97 3.08 -0.72
CA LEU A 100 12.99 2.41 0.57
C LEU A 100 14.34 2.53 1.29
N ASP A 101 15.45 2.55 0.54
CA ASP A 101 16.81 2.74 1.08
C ASP A 101 16.99 4.12 1.75
N ARG A 102 16.18 5.11 1.36
CA ARG A 102 16.24 6.48 1.87
C ARG A 102 15.10 6.81 2.83
N LEU A 103 14.13 5.91 2.98
CA LEU A 103 12.97 6.12 3.83
C LEU A 103 13.36 5.97 5.30
N ASP A 104 12.98 6.95 6.12
CA ASP A 104 13.24 6.85 7.56
C ASP A 104 12.36 5.75 8.18
N SER A 105 13.01 4.69 8.64
CA SER A 105 12.35 3.55 9.30
C SER A 105 11.50 3.96 10.52
N ASN A 106 11.81 5.07 11.18
CA ASN A 106 11.02 5.58 12.31
C ASN A 106 9.63 6.04 11.87
N GLN A 107 9.49 6.56 10.64
CA GLN A 107 8.19 6.97 10.10
C GLN A 107 7.29 5.76 9.91
N ILE A 108 7.80 4.67 9.32
CA ILE A 108 7.02 3.44 9.14
C ILE A 108 6.67 2.78 10.47
N GLN A 109 7.59 2.76 11.44
CA GLN A 109 7.29 2.29 12.79
C GLN A 109 6.22 3.14 13.47
N GLY A 110 6.25 4.47 13.31
CA GLY A 110 5.23 5.37 13.82
C GLY A 110 3.84 5.08 13.24
N ILE A 111 3.77 4.81 11.93
CA ILE A 111 2.52 4.40 11.26
C ILE A 111 2.01 3.08 11.85
N GLN A 112 2.87 2.06 11.96
CA GLN A 112 2.49 0.78 12.55
C GLN A 112 1.97 0.93 13.99
N GLN A 113 2.65 1.73 14.81
CA GLN A 113 2.23 2.01 16.19
C GLN A 113 0.87 2.73 16.22
N SER A 114 0.65 3.72 15.35
CA SER A 114 -0.63 4.42 15.25
C SER A 114 -1.78 3.46 14.91
N LEU A 115 -1.59 2.57 13.93
CA LEU A 115 -2.61 1.59 13.54
C LEU A 115 -2.95 0.65 14.70
N VAL A 116 -1.93 0.09 15.36
CA VAL A 116 -2.13 -0.83 16.49
C VAL A 116 -2.82 -0.12 17.66
N TYR A 117 -2.37 1.10 17.98
CA TYR A 117 -2.97 1.90 19.04
C TYR A 117 -4.45 2.20 18.76
N ASP A 118 -4.79 2.56 17.53
CA ASP A 118 -6.18 2.83 17.12
C ASP A 118 -7.06 1.60 17.22
N LEU A 119 -6.56 0.43 16.80
CA LEU A 119 -7.30 -0.83 16.89
C LEU A 119 -7.62 -1.19 18.36
N ILE A 120 -6.64 -1.04 19.26
CA ILE A 120 -6.79 -1.26 20.71
C ILE A 120 -7.77 -0.25 21.30
N ARG A 121 -7.59 1.04 21.01
CA ARG A 121 -8.44 2.13 21.52
C ARG A 121 -9.90 1.94 21.15
N ARG A 122 -10.16 1.46 19.93
CA ARG A 122 -11.51 1.17 19.42
C ARG A 122 -12.09 -0.15 19.92
N ARG A 123 -11.34 -0.95 20.70
CA ARG A 123 -11.76 -2.28 21.18
C ARG A 123 -12.20 -3.18 20.03
N THR A 124 -11.46 -3.09 18.93
CA THR A 124 -11.87 -3.61 17.62
C THR A 124 -12.11 -5.13 17.63
N PHE A 125 -11.45 -5.85 18.52
CA PHE A 125 -11.49 -7.31 18.62
C PHE A 125 -11.97 -7.82 19.99
N ASP A 126 -12.55 -6.96 20.82
CA ASP A 126 -12.98 -7.36 22.18
C ASP A 126 -14.18 -8.33 22.15
N GLU A 127 -14.96 -8.33 21.08
CA GLU A 127 -16.14 -9.21 20.87
C GLU A 127 -15.90 -10.29 19.79
N ALA A 128 -14.64 -10.53 19.39
CA ALA A 128 -14.28 -11.41 18.27
C ALA A 128 -14.29 -12.91 18.62
#